data_AF-A0A413SVC9-F1
#
_entry.id   AF-A0A413SVC9-F1
#
_cell.length_a   1.000
_cell.length_b   1.000
_cell.length_c   1.000
_cell.angle_alpha   90.00
_cell.angle_beta   90.00
_cell.angle_gamma   90.00
#
_symmetry.space_group_name_H-M   'P 1'
#
loop_
_entity.id
_entity.type
_entity.pdbx_description
1 polymer ?
#
loop_
_entity_poly.entity_id
_entity_poly.type
_entity_poly.pdbx_seq_one_letter_code
_entity_poly.pdbx_strand_id
1 'polypeptide(L)'
;MNNNTNKKILTYKEFSRENLFNLILDEYAPNIQVQDIDNPKKDITKDIFSPLRSEIRYELEKRTFILFLFNPVLESIYALRKSSLFDYITGLHLYISSNPNFNYTFGLFKEKITSFDKLIGNWSLFLDSVIADIITLPVIAWKQTLYLEIEDLIRFYLNEKGIIRITINMANFNNFFKGMSSSYNFGIFLYNKDNGNEQLLISGQGNGEGKESGLYKEFTRINELVTNIKEEQNYYIKNTHEHEFA
;
A
#
# COMPACT_ATOMS: atom_id res chain seq x y z
N MET A 1 25.90 -9.34 -5.00
CA MET A 1 25.78 -10.68 -4.41
C MET A 1 24.32 -11.11 -4.51
N ASN A 2 24.09 -12.34 -4.98
CA ASN A 2 22.77 -12.92 -5.26
C ASN A 2 21.83 -12.87 -4.03
N ASN A 3 20.72 -12.14 -4.14
CA ASN A 3 19.53 -12.38 -3.33
C ASN A 3 18.42 -12.94 -4.21
N ASN A 4 18.61 -14.18 -4.68
CA ASN A 4 17.49 -15.06 -5.03
C ASN A 4 16.86 -15.53 -3.71
N THR A 5 16.21 -14.61 -2.99
CA THR A 5 15.17 -14.99 -2.05
C THR A 5 13.94 -15.26 -2.90
N ASN A 6 13.50 -16.52 -2.97
CA ASN A 6 12.14 -16.85 -3.42
C ASN A 6 11.18 -16.05 -2.53
N LYS A 7 10.80 -14.82 -2.93
CA LYS A 7 9.79 -14.03 -2.24
C LYS A 7 8.53 -14.88 -2.26
N LYS A 8 8.10 -15.32 -1.08
CA LYS A 8 6.95 -16.19 -0.91
C LYS A 8 5.74 -15.46 -1.48
N ILE A 9 5.15 -16.01 -2.54
CA ILE A 9 3.89 -15.48 -3.07
C ILE A 9 2.82 -15.78 -2.03
N LEU A 10 2.13 -14.74 -1.57
CA LEU A 10 1.03 -14.87 -0.63
C LEU A 10 -0.27 -15.09 -1.40
N THR A 11 -0.96 -16.19 -1.13
CA THR A 11 -2.26 -16.41 -1.80
C THR A 11 -3.29 -15.40 -1.29
N TYR A 12 -4.28 -15.04 -2.11
CA TYR A 12 -5.33 -14.09 -1.71
C TYR A 12 -6.04 -14.54 -0.42
N LYS A 13 -6.30 -15.84 -0.28
CA LYS A 13 -6.96 -16.41 0.91
C LYS A 13 -6.15 -16.31 2.20
N GLU A 14 -4.83 -16.25 2.09
CA GLU A 14 -3.94 -16.06 3.23
C GLU A 14 -3.75 -14.58 3.56
N PHE A 15 -4.28 -13.65 2.76
CA PHE A 15 -4.13 -12.23 3.03
C PHE A 15 -4.81 -11.84 4.34
N SER A 16 -4.11 -11.07 5.16
CA SER A 16 -4.53 -10.69 6.51
C SER A 16 -3.80 -9.42 6.93
N ARG A 17 -4.17 -8.83 8.07
CA ARG A 17 -3.46 -7.69 8.66
C ARG A 17 -1.98 -8.00 8.89
N GLU A 18 -1.69 -9.17 9.44
CA GLU A 18 -0.32 -9.61 9.72
C GLU A 18 0.48 -9.81 8.43
N ASN A 19 -0.11 -10.44 7.41
CA ASN A 19 0.59 -10.67 6.16
C ASN A 19 0.75 -9.39 5.34
N LEU A 20 -0.21 -8.47 5.40
CA LEU A 20 -0.06 -7.11 4.86
C LEU A 20 1.10 -6.39 5.56
N PHE A 21 1.13 -6.40 6.90
CA PHE A 21 2.23 -5.79 7.65
C PHE A 21 3.58 -6.40 7.30
N ASN A 22 3.68 -7.73 7.20
CA ASN A 22 4.93 -8.41 6.84
C ASN A 22 5.40 -8.01 5.43
N LEU A 23 4.48 -7.88 4.46
CA LEU A 23 4.83 -7.40 3.11
C LEU A 23 5.35 -5.96 3.13
N ILE A 24 4.80 -5.09 3.97
CA ILE A 24 5.30 -3.73 4.17
C ILE A 24 6.66 -3.76 4.91
N LEU A 25 6.79 -4.59 5.94
CA LEU A 25 8.02 -4.71 6.73
C LEU A 25 9.20 -5.13 5.85
N ASP A 26 9.00 -6.13 4.99
CA ASP A 26 10.03 -6.61 4.06
C ASP A 26 10.52 -5.52 3.09
N GLU A 27 9.65 -4.59 2.70
CA GLU A 27 9.98 -3.52 1.76
C GLU A 27 10.61 -2.31 2.48
N TYR A 28 10.16 -1.99 3.68
CA TYR A 28 10.49 -0.71 4.34
C TYR A 28 11.44 -0.83 5.54
N ALA A 29 11.51 -1.96 6.25
CA ALA A 29 12.37 -2.15 7.42
C ALA A 29 13.87 -2.27 7.13
N PRO A 30 14.33 -2.97 6.06
CA PRO A 30 15.78 -3.16 5.81
C PRO A 30 16.59 -1.87 5.64
N ASN A 31 15.90 -0.74 5.39
CA ASN A 31 16.49 0.58 5.15
C ASN A 31 16.43 1.50 6.38
N ILE A 32 15.89 1.04 7.52
CA ILE A 32 15.95 1.77 8.79
C ILE A 32 17.29 1.43 9.46
N GLN A 33 18.41 1.80 8.82
CA GLN A 33 19.72 1.71 9.45
C GLN A 33 20.06 3.04 10.10
N VAL A 34 20.13 3.03 11.43
CA VAL A 34 20.45 4.18 12.31
C VAL A 34 21.94 4.57 12.23
N GLN A 35 22.75 3.88 11.42
CA GLN A 35 24.22 3.95 11.49
C GLN A 35 24.85 5.28 11.05
N ASP A 36 24.11 6.20 10.41
CA ASP A 36 24.63 7.53 10.06
C ASP A 36 24.38 8.61 11.12
N ILE A 37 23.68 8.30 12.21
CA ILE A 37 23.37 9.28 13.27
C ILE A 37 24.49 9.40 14.30
N ASP A 38 25.26 8.34 14.54
CA ASP A 38 26.20 8.23 15.67
C ASP A 38 27.68 8.16 15.26
N ASN A 39 28.15 9.07 14.40
CA ASN A 39 29.59 9.28 14.24
C ASN A 39 30.03 10.45 15.16
N PRO A 40 30.50 10.20 16.41
CA PRO A 40 30.52 11.22 17.48
C PRO A 40 31.74 12.14 17.40
N LYS A 41 32.48 12.14 16.29
CA LYS A 41 33.77 12.84 16.14
C LYS A 41 33.70 14.14 15.34
N LYS A 42 32.51 14.67 15.03
CA LYS A 42 32.36 15.97 14.38
C LYS A 42 31.49 16.90 15.20
N ASP A 43 31.97 18.13 15.28
CA ASP A 43 31.50 19.25 16.09
C ASP A 43 29.96 19.34 16.15
N ILE A 44 29.42 19.05 17.33
CA ILE A 44 28.00 18.70 17.57
C ILE A 44 27.05 19.88 17.32
N THR A 45 27.53 21.12 17.21
CA THR A 45 26.68 22.30 17.05
C THR A 45 26.41 22.71 15.61
N LYS A 46 27.23 22.27 14.63
CA LYS A 46 27.06 22.64 13.21
C LYS A 46 26.39 21.58 12.35
N ASP A 47 26.37 20.32 12.80
CA ASP A 47 25.92 19.18 11.98
C ASP A 47 24.43 18.80 12.19
N ILE A 48 23.82 19.18 13.32
CA ILE A 48 22.41 18.86 13.67
C ILE A 48 21.41 19.50 12.69
N PHE A 49 21.79 20.60 12.03
CA PHE A 49 20.95 21.35 11.09
C PHE A 49 21.39 21.22 9.63
N SER A 50 22.24 20.24 9.29
CA SER A 50 22.58 20.02 7.88
C SER A 50 21.33 19.56 7.11
N PRO A 51 20.99 20.18 5.96
CA PRO A 51 19.80 19.83 5.17
C PRO A 51 19.70 18.33 4.86
N LEU A 52 20.85 17.70 4.59
CA LEU A 52 20.96 16.28 4.33
C LEU A 52 20.54 15.41 5.52
N ARG A 53 20.96 15.74 6.75
CA ARG A 53 20.54 14.98 7.95
C ARG A 53 19.06 15.20 8.27
N SER A 54 18.53 16.41 8.04
CA SER A 54 17.10 16.65 8.21
C SER A 54 16.25 15.88 7.19
N GLU A 55 16.70 15.76 5.95
CA GLU A 55 16.02 14.96 4.91
C GLU A 55 16.05 13.47 5.25
N ILE A 56 17.21 12.92 5.66
CA ILE A 56 17.33 11.52 6.08
C ILE A 56 16.43 11.23 7.27
N ARG A 57 16.44 12.10 8.29
CA ARG A 57 15.58 11.95 9.47
C ARG A 57 14.10 12.00 9.11
N TYR A 58 13.71 12.93 8.24
CA TYR A 58 12.33 13.06 7.79
C TYR A 58 11.86 11.81 7.04
N GLU A 59 12.71 11.23 6.17
CA GLU A 59 12.40 9.97 5.49
C GLU A 59 12.30 8.76 6.46
N LEU A 60 13.15 8.70 7.49
CA LEU A 60 13.05 7.68 8.54
C LEU A 60 11.76 7.82 9.36
N GLU A 61 11.37 9.05 9.71
CA GLU A 61 10.12 9.34 10.42
C GLU A 61 8.91 8.92 9.57
N LYS A 62 8.89 9.24 8.27
CA LYS A 62 7.83 8.78 7.35
C LYS A 62 7.73 7.26 7.29
N ARG A 63 8.85 6.55 7.16
CA ARG A 63 8.87 5.08 7.11
C ARG A 63 8.36 4.46 8.42
N THR A 64 8.79 5.02 9.55
CA THR A 64 8.32 4.60 10.87
C THR A 64 6.80 4.81 10.99
N PHE A 65 6.29 5.93 10.48
CA PHE A 65 4.86 6.18 10.46
C PHE A 65 4.08 5.21 9.55
N ILE A 66 4.64 4.83 8.39
CA ILE A 66 4.05 3.78 7.57
C ILE A 66 3.99 2.46 8.35
N LEU A 67 5.09 2.03 8.98
CA LEU A 67 5.09 0.80 9.79
C LEU A 67 4.07 0.86 10.93
N PHE A 68 3.92 2.03 11.56
CA PHE A 68 2.89 2.27 12.56
C PHE A 68 1.48 2.09 11.99
N LEU A 69 1.14 2.76 10.87
CA LEU A 69 -0.19 2.68 10.27
C LEU A 69 -0.58 1.28 9.82
N PHE A 70 0.38 0.48 9.36
CA PHE A 70 0.12 -0.90 8.92
C PHE A 70 0.22 -1.93 10.05
N ASN A 71 0.52 -1.51 11.28
CA ASN A 71 0.69 -2.42 12.40
C ASN A 71 -0.59 -3.26 12.64
N PRO A 72 -0.50 -4.60 12.74
CA PRO A 72 -1.69 -5.45 12.90
C PRO A 72 -2.51 -5.14 14.16
N VAL A 73 -1.87 -4.57 15.20
CA VAL A 73 -2.53 -4.18 16.44
C VAL A 73 -2.84 -2.67 16.50
N LEU A 74 -2.93 -1.98 15.35
CA LEU A 74 -3.21 -0.54 15.26
C LEU A 74 -4.41 -0.12 16.13
N GLU A 75 -5.51 -0.87 16.08
CA GLU A 75 -6.71 -0.60 16.87
C GLU A 75 -6.42 -0.67 18.39
N SER A 76 -5.63 -1.65 18.81
CA SER A 76 -5.20 -1.77 20.21
C SER A 76 -4.25 -0.65 20.62
N ILE A 77 -3.35 -0.21 19.74
CA ILE A 77 -2.43 0.91 20.01
C ILE A 77 -3.21 2.22 20.17
N TYR A 78 -4.21 2.45 19.30
CA TYR A 78 -5.14 3.57 19.45
C TYR A 78 -5.90 3.51 20.79
N ALA A 79 -6.46 2.35 21.13
CA ALA A 79 -7.20 2.17 22.39
C ALA A 79 -6.31 2.34 23.63
N LEU A 80 -5.03 1.98 23.53
CA LEU A 80 -4.04 1.99 24.61
C LEU A 80 -3.10 3.21 24.59
N ARG A 81 -3.53 4.36 24.03
CA ARG A 81 -2.78 5.64 23.92
C ARG A 81 -1.91 6.06 25.13
N LYS A 82 -2.18 5.51 26.32
CA LYS A 82 -1.45 5.72 27.57
C LYS A 82 -0.10 5.00 27.65
N SER A 83 0.22 4.03 26.79
CA SER A 83 1.56 3.46 26.70
C SER A 83 2.34 4.15 25.59
N SER A 84 3.37 4.88 25.98
CA SER A 84 4.34 5.63 25.18
C SER A 84 5.09 4.76 24.15
N LEU A 85 4.39 4.33 23.09
CA LEU A 85 5.03 3.80 21.88
C LEU A 85 5.63 4.98 21.13
N PHE A 86 6.95 4.95 20.97
CA PHE A 86 7.73 5.94 20.21
C PHE A 86 7.10 6.25 18.84
N ASP A 87 6.47 5.26 18.22
CA ASP A 87 5.78 5.34 16.94
C ASP A 87 4.54 6.27 16.96
N TYR A 88 3.74 6.25 18.04
CA TYR A 88 2.57 7.12 18.17
C TYR A 88 2.99 8.59 18.29
N ILE A 89 4.04 8.87 19.07
CA ILE A 89 4.58 10.23 19.22
C ILE A 89 5.15 10.73 17.88
N THR A 90 5.86 9.86 17.16
CA THR A 90 6.40 10.18 15.83
C THR A 90 5.29 10.43 14.82
N GLY A 91 4.24 9.61 14.81
CA GLY A 91 3.07 9.80 13.96
C GLY A 91 2.30 11.08 14.27
N LEU A 92 2.10 11.40 15.55
CA LEU A 92 1.47 12.64 15.98
C LEU A 92 2.30 13.86 15.57
N HIS A 93 3.63 13.78 15.71
CA HIS A 93 4.54 14.84 15.27
C HIS A 93 4.41 15.08 13.75
N LEU A 94 4.45 14.03 12.93
CA LEU A 94 4.29 14.15 11.49
C LEU A 94 2.91 14.71 11.11
N TYR A 95 1.84 14.24 11.75
CA TYR A 95 0.49 14.75 11.52
C TYR A 95 0.37 16.25 11.80
N ILE A 96 0.96 16.69 12.92
CA ILE A 96 0.99 18.10 13.30
C ILE A 96 1.82 18.92 12.30
N SER A 97 3.01 18.46 11.95
CA SER A 97 3.93 19.15 11.03
C SER A 97 3.38 19.24 9.60
N SER A 98 2.58 18.26 9.16
CA SER A 98 1.87 18.29 7.88
C SER A 98 0.59 19.15 7.93
N ASN A 99 0.20 19.69 9.09
CA ASN A 99 -0.98 20.52 9.25
C ASN A 99 -0.61 22.03 9.22
N PRO A 100 -0.86 22.75 8.11
CA PRO A 100 -0.48 24.16 7.99
C PRO A 100 -1.22 25.09 8.96
N ASN A 101 -2.31 24.63 9.57
CA ASN A 101 -3.13 25.42 10.49
C ASN A 101 -2.78 25.18 11.97
N PHE A 102 -1.70 24.46 12.27
CA PHE A 102 -1.31 24.21 13.65
C PHE A 102 -0.53 25.41 14.25
N ASN A 103 -1.22 26.19 15.07
CA ASN A 103 -0.61 27.21 15.92
C ASN A 103 -0.50 26.70 17.38
N TYR A 104 0.59 27.03 18.06
CA TYR A 104 0.89 26.52 19.41
C TYR A 104 -0.04 27.16 20.46
N THR A 105 -1.21 26.57 20.69
CA THR A 105 -2.01 26.81 21.90
C THR A 105 -2.44 25.46 22.50
N PHE A 106 -2.54 25.39 23.83
CA PHE A 106 -2.84 24.14 24.54
C PHE A 106 -4.19 23.53 24.14
N GLY A 107 -5.18 24.37 23.80
CA GLY A 107 -6.47 23.93 23.25
C GLY A 107 -6.33 23.26 21.88
N LEU A 108 -5.54 23.86 20.98
CA LEU A 108 -5.26 23.31 19.64
C LEU A 108 -4.53 21.96 19.71
N PHE A 109 -3.68 21.74 20.71
CA PHE A 109 -2.98 20.46 20.88
C PHE A 109 -3.93 19.29 21.20
N LYS A 110 -4.90 19.49 22.10
CA LYS A 110 -5.91 18.47 22.44
C LYS A 110 -6.80 18.11 21.25
N GLU A 111 -7.15 19.12 20.44
CA GLU A 111 -7.92 18.92 19.21
C GLU A 111 -7.15 18.13 18.15
N LYS A 112 -5.83 18.37 18.02
CA LYS A 112 -4.99 17.60 17.10
C LYS A 112 -4.79 16.16 17.53
N ILE A 113 -4.65 15.88 18.82
CA ILE A 113 -4.65 14.50 19.33
C ILE A 113 -5.95 13.80 18.95
N THR A 114 -7.09 14.44 19.20
CA THR A 114 -8.41 13.87 18.87
C THR A 114 -8.57 13.64 17.36
N SER A 115 -8.06 14.56 16.55
CA SER A 115 -8.10 14.43 15.08
C SER A 115 -7.17 13.32 14.58
N PHE A 116 -5.99 13.17 15.18
CA PHE A 116 -5.05 12.10 14.87
C PHE A 116 -5.61 10.73 15.27
N ASP A 117 -6.23 10.63 16.43
CA ASP A 117 -6.96 9.45 16.90
C ASP A 117 -8.05 9.03 15.91
N LYS A 118 -8.87 9.99 15.43
CA LYS A 118 -9.88 9.73 14.40
C LYS A 118 -9.24 9.25 13.09
N LEU A 119 -8.12 9.85 12.69
CA LEU A 119 -7.38 9.42 11.51
C LEU A 119 -6.92 7.97 11.65
N ILE A 120 -6.35 7.58 12.79
CA ILE A 120 -5.91 6.20 13.03
C ILE A 120 -7.09 5.22 12.98
N GLY A 121 -8.21 5.55 13.62
CA GLY A 121 -9.41 4.71 13.59
C GLY A 121 -9.95 4.52 12.18
N ASN A 122 -10.00 5.59 11.39
CA ASN A 122 -10.38 5.55 9.98
C ASN A 122 -9.41 4.70 9.14
N TRP A 123 -8.11 4.80 9.40
CA TRP A 123 -7.10 3.95 8.78
C TRP A 123 -7.31 2.48 9.09
N SER A 124 -7.66 2.14 10.33
CA SER A 124 -8.01 0.78 10.69
C SER A 124 -9.18 0.29 9.83
N LEU A 125 -10.31 1.01 9.82
CA LEU A 125 -11.47 0.60 9.02
C LEU A 125 -11.17 0.45 7.52
N PHE A 126 -10.41 1.40 6.96
CA PHE A 126 -9.96 1.34 5.57
C PHE A 126 -9.16 0.06 5.27
N LEU A 127 -8.18 -0.27 6.11
CA LEU A 127 -7.35 -1.47 5.91
C LEU A 127 -8.17 -2.76 6.04
N ASP A 128 -9.17 -2.81 6.92
CA ASP A 128 -10.08 -3.96 7.00
C ASP A 128 -10.91 -4.12 5.74
N SER A 129 -11.44 -3.01 5.19
CA SER A 129 -12.17 -3.02 3.92
C SER A 129 -11.30 -3.49 2.76
N VAL A 130 -10.07 -2.99 2.65
CA VAL A 130 -9.11 -3.43 1.62
C VAL A 130 -8.81 -4.92 1.75
N ILE A 131 -8.58 -5.41 2.97
CA ILE A 131 -8.31 -6.84 3.22
C ILE A 131 -9.51 -7.70 2.85
N ALA A 132 -10.72 -7.32 3.29
CA ALA A 132 -11.94 -8.06 2.99
C ALA A 132 -12.16 -8.21 1.48
N ASP A 133 -11.93 -7.15 0.71
CA ASP A 133 -12.04 -7.20 -0.75
C ASP A 133 -10.94 -8.07 -1.37
N ILE A 134 -9.67 -7.87 -0.99
CA ILE A 134 -8.52 -8.58 -1.57
C ILE A 134 -8.60 -10.10 -1.33
N ILE A 135 -9.00 -10.55 -0.13
CA ILE A 135 -9.12 -11.98 0.19
C ILE A 135 -10.11 -12.69 -0.75
N THR A 136 -11.14 -11.97 -1.18
CA THR A 136 -12.22 -12.52 -1.98
C THR A 136 -11.97 -12.45 -3.49
N LEU A 137 -10.89 -11.80 -3.95
CA LEU A 137 -10.61 -11.62 -5.37
C LEU A 137 -10.71 -12.95 -6.14
N PRO A 138 -11.31 -12.94 -7.34
CA PRO A 138 -11.35 -14.13 -8.17
C PRO A 138 -9.93 -14.48 -8.64
N VAL A 139 -9.73 -15.75 -9.04
CA VAL A 139 -8.47 -16.18 -9.63
C VAL A 139 -8.19 -15.34 -10.88
N ILE A 140 -7.06 -14.63 -10.90
CA ILE A 140 -6.68 -13.79 -12.03
C ILE A 140 -6.33 -14.68 -13.22
N ALA A 141 -7.10 -14.59 -14.31
CA ALA A 141 -6.90 -15.37 -15.53
C ALA A 141 -5.76 -14.84 -16.42
N TRP A 142 -5.17 -13.70 -16.03
CA TRP A 142 -4.10 -13.01 -16.74
C TRP A 142 -2.72 -13.51 -16.30
N LYS A 143 -1.87 -13.92 -17.25
CA LYS A 143 -0.52 -14.45 -16.95
C LYS A 143 0.50 -13.37 -16.57
N GLN A 144 0.31 -12.15 -17.09
CA GLN A 144 1.17 -11.01 -16.76
C GLN A 144 0.79 -10.42 -15.39
N THR A 145 1.75 -9.73 -14.76
CA THR A 145 1.52 -9.04 -13.49
C THR A 145 0.55 -7.88 -13.69
N LEU A 146 -0.49 -7.83 -12.85
CA LEU A 146 -1.39 -6.69 -12.72
C LEU A 146 -0.98 -5.86 -11.51
N TYR A 147 -1.21 -4.55 -11.58
CA TYR A 147 -1.04 -3.66 -10.45
C TYR A 147 -2.40 -3.17 -9.98
N LEU A 148 -2.70 -3.36 -8.70
CA LEU A 148 -3.86 -2.75 -8.07
C LEU A 148 -3.35 -1.58 -7.23
N GLU A 149 -3.70 -0.37 -7.62
CA GLU A 149 -3.43 0.86 -6.88
C GLU A 149 -4.68 1.28 -6.11
N ILE A 150 -4.52 1.59 -4.84
CA ILE A 150 -5.60 2.03 -3.94
C ILE A 150 -5.24 3.42 -3.42
N GLU A 151 -6.16 4.37 -3.61
CA GLU A 151 -6.06 5.79 -3.17
C GLU A 151 -4.76 6.51 -3.59
N ASP A 152 -4.14 6.10 -4.70
CA ASP A 152 -2.81 6.57 -5.14
C ASP A 152 -1.70 6.40 -4.08
N LEU A 153 -1.92 5.49 -3.13
CA LEU A 153 -1.11 5.29 -1.93
C LEU A 153 -0.51 3.90 -1.87
N ILE A 154 -1.34 2.86 -1.99
CA ILE A 154 -0.93 1.47 -1.81
C ILE A 154 -1.01 0.77 -3.15
N ARG A 155 0.09 0.18 -3.59
CA ARG A 155 0.16 -0.56 -4.86
C ARG A 155 0.49 -2.02 -4.60
N PHE A 156 -0.44 -2.90 -4.96
CA PHE A 156 -0.30 -4.35 -4.90
C PHE A 156 0.16 -4.88 -6.26
N TYR A 157 1.14 -5.77 -6.24
CA TYR A 157 1.62 -6.47 -7.43
C TYR A 157 1.02 -7.88 -7.43
N LEU A 158 0.12 -8.13 -8.37
CA LEU A 158 -0.76 -9.29 -8.39
C LEU A 158 -0.46 -10.20 -9.57
N ASN A 159 -0.58 -11.51 -9.37
CA ASN A 159 -0.59 -12.50 -10.45
C ASN A 159 -1.61 -13.60 -10.18
N GLU A 160 -1.65 -14.61 -11.05
CA GLU A 160 -2.52 -15.79 -10.93
C GLU A 160 -2.35 -16.56 -9.60
N LYS A 161 -1.19 -16.45 -8.95
CA LYS A 161 -0.86 -17.17 -7.70
C LYS A 161 -1.16 -16.36 -6.44
N GLY A 162 -1.29 -15.04 -6.54
CA GLY A 162 -1.55 -14.17 -5.40
C GLY A 162 -0.79 -12.84 -5.45
N ILE A 163 -0.48 -12.33 -4.26
CA ILE A 163 0.23 -11.08 -4.04
C ILE A 163 1.73 -11.36 -4.03
N ILE A 164 2.46 -10.67 -4.91
CA ILE A 164 3.91 -10.80 -5.07
C ILE A 164 4.66 -9.84 -4.14
N ARG A 165 4.18 -8.59 -4.07
CA ARG A 165 4.73 -7.52 -3.22
C ARG A 165 3.74 -6.38 -3.09
N ILE A 166 4.04 -5.47 -2.17
CA ILE A 166 3.32 -4.22 -1.96
C ILE A 166 4.33 -3.07 -1.96
N THR A 167 3.94 -1.93 -2.51
CA THR A 167 4.71 -0.69 -2.40
C THR A 167 3.80 0.46 -1.98
N ILE A 168 4.37 1.42 -1.28
CA ILE A 168 3.74 2.66 -0.84
C ILE A 168 4.29 3.82 -1.66
N ASN A 169 3.38 4.66 -2.17
CA ASN A 169 3.71 5.89 -2.85
C ASN A 169 4.12 6.99 -1.84
N MET A 170 5.42 7.03 -1.53
CA MET A 170 5.99 8.02 -0.60
C MET A 170 6.00 9.44 -1.15
N ALA A 171 5.90 9.64 -2.48
CA ALA A 171 5.75 10.98 -3.05
C ALA A 171 4.41 11.62 -2.65
N ASN A 172 3.40 10.78 -2.46
CA ASN A 172 2.07 11.19 -2.00
C ASN A 172 1.89 11.01 -0.48
N PHE A 173 2.97 11.08 0.31
CA PHE A 173 2.91 10.82 1.76
C PHE A 173 1.85 11.64 2.51
N ASN A 174 1.61 12.89 2.10
CA ASN A 174 0.59 13.72 2.75
C ASN A 174 -0.85 13.19 2.58
N ASN A 175 -1.11 12.35 1.58
CA ASN A 175 -2.40 11.69 1.41
C ASN A 175 -2.69 10.71 2.55
N PHE A 176 -1.68 10.23 3.29
CA PHE A 176 -1.91 9.43 4.49
C PHE A 176 -2.65 10.21 5.59
N PHE A 177 -2.64 11.54 5.52
CA PHE A 177 -3.36 12.39 6.47
C PHE A 177 -4.73 12.84 6.01
N LYS A 178 -5.12 12.50 4.78
CA LYS A 178 -6.50 12.68 4.31
C LYS A 178 -7.37 11.64 5.01
N GLY A 179 -8.51 12.06 5.53
CA GLY A 179 -9.40 11.17 6.28
C GLY A 179 -9.83 9.99 5.41
N MET A 180 -9.34 8.79 5.71
CA MET A 180 -9.74 7.57 5.03
C MET A 180 -11.15 7.17 5.43
N SER A 181 -11.81 6.39 4.59
CA SER A 181 -13.11 5.79 4.87
C SER A 181 -13.08 4.31 4.55
N SER A 182 -14.13 3.57 4.93
CA SER A 182 -14.29 2.17 4.51
C SER A 182 -14.43 2.01 2.99
N SER A 183 -14.89 3.07 2.31
CA SER A 183 -14.91 3.15 0.86
C SER A 183 -13.61 3.76 0.33
N TYR A 184 -13.12 3.22 -0.78
CA TYR A 184 -11.86 3.66 -1.38
C TYR A 184 -11.89 3.59 -2.91
N ASN A 185 -11.14 4.45 -3.56
CA ASN A 185 -10.90 4.42 -5.00
C ASN A 185 -9.75 3.48 -5.33
N PHE A 186 -9.87 2.79 -6.46
CA PHE A 186 -8.79 1.96 -6.99
C PHE A 186 -8.61 2.10 -8.49
N GLY A 187 -7.42 1.77 -8.96
CA GLY A 187 -7.08 1.57 -10.37
C GLY A 187 -6.38 0.22 -10.57
N ILE A 188 -6.75 -0.49 -11.63
CA ILE A 188 -6.09 -1.72 -12.07
C ILE A 188 -5.29 -1.40 -13.32
N PHE A 189 -3.98 -1.64 -13.27
CA PHE A 189 -3.05 -1.32 -14.32
C PHE A 189 -2.37 -2.58 -14.86
N LEU A 190 -2.06 -2.55 -16.14
CA LEU A 190 -1.21 -3.52 -16.80
C LEU A 190 0.17 -2.92 -17.05
N TYR A 191 1.22 -3.64 -16.68
CA TYR A 191 2.57 -3.28 -17.09
C TYR A 191 2.88 -3.80 -18.48
N ASN A 192 3.11 -2.89 -19.41
CA ASN A 192 3.59 -3.25 -20.72
C ASN A 192 5.12 -3.29 -20.71
N LYS A 193 5.66 -4.51 -20.80
CA LYS A 193 7.11 -4.74 -20.83
C LYS A 193 7.80 -4.18 -22.08
N ASP A 194 7.06 -4.05 -23.18
CA ASP A 194 7.63 -3.72 -24.49
C ASP A 194 7.96 -2.22 -24.60
N ASN A 195 7.20 -1.37 -23.92
CA ASN A 195 7.42 0.08 -23.89
C ASN A 195 7.72 0.63 -22.49
N GLY A 196 7.76 -0.23 -21.46
CA GLY A 196 8.01 0.15 -20.08
C GLY A 196 6.90 0.97 -19.41
N ASN A 197 5.74 1.13 -20.07
CA ASN A 197 4.64 1.96 -19.59
C ASN A 197 3.59 1.15 -18.83
N GLU A 198 2.92 1.82 -17.90
CA GLU A 198 1.74 1.32 -17.21
C GLU A 198 0.49 1.84 -17.92
N GLN A 199 -0.46 0.94 -18.18
CA GLN A 199 -1.75 1.30 -18.78
C GLN A 199 -2.87 1.02 -17.78
N LEU A 200 -3.66 2.04 -17.47
CA LEU A 200 -4.89 1.88 -16.71
C LEU A 200 -5.87 1.04 -17.53
N LEU A 201 -6.26 -0.11 -16.99
CA LEU A 201 -7.30 -0.94 -17.57
C LEU A 201 -8.68 -0.48 -17.10
N ILE A 202 -8.82 -0.29 -15.79
CA ILE A 202 -10.09 0.07 -15.17
C ILE A 202 -9.86 0.76 -13.84
N SER A 203 -10.79 1.63 -13.46
CA SER A 203 -10.84 2.26 -12.14
C SER A 203 -12.23 2.08 -11.56
N GLY A 204 -12.34 2.11 -10.23
CA GLY A 204 -13.59 1.89 -9.53
C GLY A 204 -13.50 2.22 -8.06
N GLN A 205 -14.51 1.78 -7.31
CA GLN A 205 -14.58 1.95 -5.86
C GLN A 205 -14.76 0.60 -5.15
N GLY A 206 -13.93 0.36 -4.14
CA GLY A 206 -14.08 -0.72 -3.18
C GLY A 206 -14.69 -0.22 -1.87
N ASN A 207 -15.15 -1.14 -1.04
CA ASN A 207 -15.90 -0.81 0.18
C ASN A 207 -15.78 -1.87 1.30
N GLY A 208 -15.09 -2.99 1.07
CA GLY A 208 -14.98 -4.07 2.05
C GLY A 208 -16.12 -5.08 2.02
N GLU A 209 -17.01 -5.04 1.03
CA GLU A 209 -18.11 -6.02 0.90
C GLU A 209 -17.66 -7.35 0.26
N GLY A 210 -16.35 -7.54 0.02
CA GLY A 210 -15.81 -8.78 -0.47
C GLY A 210 -16.27 -9.07 -1.89
N LYS A 211 -17.01 -10.17 -2.08
CA LYS A 211 -17.54 -10.58 -3.40
C LYS A 211 -18.55 -9.60 -3.99
N GLU A 212 -19.21 -8.82 -3.14
CA GLU A 212 -20.17 -7.80 -3.60
C GLU A 212 -19.50 -6.45 -3.88
N SER A 213 -18.22 -6.29 -3.52
CA SER A 213 -17.47 -5.05 -3.74
C SER A 213 -17.30 -4.73 -5.22
N GLY A 214 -17.17 -3.44 -5.53
CA GLY A 214 -16.81 -3.00 -6.87
C GLY A 214 -15.48 -3.57 -7.35
N LEU A 215 -14.53 -3.78 -6.43
CA LEU A 215 -13.23 -4.39 -6.75
C LEU A 215 -13.39 -5.81 -7.31
N TYR A 216 -14.16 -6.66 -6.62
CA TYR A 216 -14.40 -8.03 -7.07
C TYR A 216 -15.10 -8.08 -8.44
N LYS A 217 -16.09 -7.19 -8.64
CA LYS A 217 -16.84 -7.08 -9.90
C LYS A 217 -15.93 -6.72 -11.07
N GLU A 218 -15.03 -5.77 -10.90
CA GLU A 218 -14.11 -5.38 -11.98
C GLU A 218 -13.05 -6.46 -12.28
N PHE A 219 -12.54 -7.17 -11.28
CA PHE A 219 -11.66 -8.32 -11.54
C PHE A 219 -12.39 -9.46 -12.27
N THR A 220 -13.65 -9.70 -11.94
CA THR A 220 -14.49 -10.68 -12.64
C THR A 220 -14.67 -10.28 -14.09
N ARG A 221 -15.01 -9.01 -14.35
CA ARG A 221 -15.16 -8.47 -15.70
C ARG A 221 -13.86 -8.59 -16.52
N ILE A 222 -12.71 -8.28 -15.93
CA ILE A 222 -11.41 -8.46 -16.60
C ILE A 222 -11.21 -9.94 -16.98
N ASN A 223 -11.50 -10.87 -16.08
CA ASN A 223 -11.34 -12.31 -16.33
C ASN A 223 -12.25 -12.81 -17.45
N GLU A 224 -13.50 -12.34 -17.51
CA GLU A 224 -14.44 -12.66 -18.60
C GLU A 224 -13.90 -12.16 -19.94
N LEU A 225 -13.44 -10.91 -20.01
CA LEU A 225 -12.85 -10.35 -21.23
C LEU A 225 -11.64 -11.15 -21.71
N VAL A 226 -10.76 -11.57 -20.80
CA VAL A 226 -9.59 -12.41 -21.11
C VAL A 226 -10.01 -13.75 -21.68
N THR A 227 -11.03 -14.36 -21.08
CA THR A 227 -11.51 -15.68 -21.48
C THR A 227 -12.09 -15.62 -22.88
N ASN A 228 -12.95 -14.63 -23.15
CA ASN A 228 -13.53 -14.40 -24.47
C ASN A 228 -12.45 -14.17 -25.55
N ILE A 229 -11.44 -13.33 -25.26
CA ILE A 229 -10.33 -13.09 -26.21
C ILE A 229 -9.56 -14.38 -26.51
N LYS A 230 -9.29 -15.21 -25.49
CA LYS A 230 -8.61 -16.50 -25.69
C LYS A 230 -9.44 -17.48 -26.53
N GLU A 231 -10.75 -17.53 -26.30
CA GLU A 231 -11.67 -18.37 -27.07
C GLU A 231 -11.75 -17.93 -28.53
N GLU A 232 -11.87 -16.63 -28.78
CA GLU A 232 -11.84 -16.07 -30.14
C GLU A 232 -10.53 -16.39 -30.86
N GLN A 233 -9.38 -16.19 -30.21
CA GLN A 233 -8.07 -16.53 -30.78
C GLN A 233 -7.97 -18.02 -31.13
N ASN A 234 -8.43 -18.90 -30.24
CA ASN A 234 -8.43 -20.34 -30.50
C ASN A 234 -9.34 -20.72 -31.67
N TYR A 235 -10.50 -20.06 -31.80
CA TYR A 235 -11.39 -20.24 -32.95
C TYR A 235 -10.72 -19.82 -34.26
N TYR A 236 -10.07 -18.66 -34.29
CA TYR A 236 -9.32 -18.20 -35.47
C TYR A 236 -8.18 -19.16 -35.84
N ILE A 237 -7.37 -19.58 -34.87
CA ILE A 237 -6.25 -20.52 -35.09
C ILE A 237 -6.75 -21.84 -35.69
N LYS A 238 -7.83 -22.40 -35.12
CA LYS A 238 -8.43 -23.64 -35.62
C LYS A 238 -8.89 -23.52 -37.07
N ASN A 239 -9.57 -22.43 -37.41
CA ASN A 239 -10.06 -22.19 -38.77
C ASN A 239 -8.93 -21.87 -39.77
N THR A 240 -7.82 -21.28 -39.33
CA THR A 240 -6.66 -21.04 -40.22
C THR A 240 -5.84 -22.29 -40.49
N HIS A 241 -5.85 -23.29 -39.59
CA HIS A 241 -5.11 -24.55 -39.77
C HIS A 241 -5.95 -25.67 -40.41
N GLU A 242 -7.28 -25.58 -40.39
CA GLU A 242 -8.16 -26.55 -41.07
C GLU A 242 -8.31 -26.28 -42.58
N HIS A 243 -7.86 -25.13 -43.09
CA HIS A 243 -7.92 -24.80 -44.53
C HIS A 243 -6.71 -25.26 -45.36
N GLU A 244 -5.67 -25.85 -44.76
CA GLU A 244 -4.48 -26.35 -45.50
C GLU A 244 -4.55 -27.85 -45.89
N PHE A 245 -5.64 -28.56 -45.56
CA PHE A 245 -5.79 -30.00 -45.83
C PHE A 245 -7.14 -30.38 -46.48
N ALA A 246 -7.62 -29.60 -47.45
CA ALA A 246 -8.76 -29.96 -48.30
C ALA A 246 -8.36 -29.98 -49.79
#